data_AF-S0DFE7-F1
#
_entry.id   AF-S0DFE7-F1
#
_cell.length_a   1.000
_cell.length_b   1.000
_cell.length_c   1.000
_cell.angle_alpha   90.00
_cell.angle_beta   90.00
_cell.angle_gamma   90.00
#
_symmetry.space_group_name_H-M   'P 1'
#
loop_
_entity.id
_entity.type
_entity.pdbx_description
1 polymer ?
#
loop_
_entity_poly.entity_id
_entity_poly.type
_entity_poly.pdbx_seq_one_letter_code
_entity_poly.pdbx_strand_id
1 'polypeptide(L)'
;MEGTAIDTPGEYIENRKLMYALTVTSVEADIILFTQSAASDFTVYSPGQASMFPTPVLGVVTKIDVAGEEQIRWAAELLQLAGVEKVFLVSNTDGTGIQELLDYLNEKTF
;
A
#
# COMPACT_ATOMS: atom_id res chain seq x y z
N MET A 1 -17.70 11.33 3.24
CA MET A 1 -17.66 11.08 1.78
C MET A 1 -17.55 9.59 1.59
N GLU A 2 -18.40 9.01 0.73
CA GLU A 2 -18.36 7.59 0.39
C GLU A 2 -17.24 7.37 -0.63
N GLY A 3 -16.07 6.93 -0.16
CA GLY A 3 -15.03 6.37 -1.03
C GLY A 3 -15.33 4.91 -1.29
N THR A 4 -15.26 4.46 -2.54
CA THR A 4 -15.39 3.03 -2.87
C THR A 4 -14.01 2.39 -2.74
N ALA A 5 -13.85 1.45 -1.80
CA ALA A 5 -12.61 0.70 -1.62
C ALA A 5 -12.77 -0.71 -2.21
N ILE A 6 -11.77 -1.14 -2.98
CA ILE A 6 -11.68 -2.50 -3.51
C ILE A 6 -10.62 -3.23 -2.69
N ASP A 7 -11.05 -4.15 -1.84
CA ASP A 7 -10.14 -5.02 -1.08
C ASP A 7 -9.79 -6.24 -1.93
N THR A 8 -8.50 -6.40 -2.22
CA THR A 8 -8.01 -7.48 -3.08
C THR A 8 -7.24 -8.48 -2.22
N PRO A 9 -7.56 -9.79 -2.27
CA PRO A 9 -6.80 -10.76 -1.50
C PRO A 9 -5.33 -10.78 -1.92
N GLY A 10 -4.41 -10.82 -0.97
CA GLY A 10 -2.96 -10.73 -1.24
C GLY A 10 -2.42 -11.78 -2.23
N GLU A 11 -3.03 -12.95 -2.29
CA GLU A 11 -2.70 -14.04 -3.23
C GLU A 11 -2.82 -13.62 -4.71
N TYR A 12 -3.56 -12.55 -5.02
CA TYR A 12 -3.77 -12.06 -6.39
C TYR A 12 -2.51 -11.40 -6.95
N ILE A 13 -1.63 -10.88 -6.09
CA ILE A 13 -0.34 -10.29 -6.48
C ILE A 13 0.67 -11.39 -6.83
N GLU A 14 0.56 -12.57 -6.19
CA GLU A 14 1.48 -13.69 -6.41
C GLU A 14 1.17 -14.49 -7.69
N ASN A 15 -0.07 -14.41 -8.19
CA ASN A 15 -0.50 -15.10 -9.39
C ASN A 15 -0.55 -14.17 -10.61
N ARG A 16 0.33 -14.39 -11.60
CA ARG A 16 0.42 -13.59 -12.84
C ARG A 16 -0.91 -13.39 -13.57
N LYS A 17 -1.84 -14.35 -13.53
CA LYS A 17 -3.16 -14.21 -14.18
C LYS A 17 -4.11 -13.29 -13.42
N LEU A 18 -4.03 -13.31 -12.09
CA LEU A 18 -4.82 -12.44 -11.21
C LEU A 18 -4.26 -11.02 -11.20
N MET A 19 -2.94 -10.87 -11.31
CA MET A 19 -2.27 -9.58 -11.42
C MET A 19 -2.74 -8.78 -12.66
N TYR A 20 -3.02 -9.43 -13.79
CA TYR A 20 -3.60 -8.75 -14.95
C TYR A 20 -5.00 -8.22 -14.68
N ALA A 21 -5.84 -8.98 -13.97
CA ALA A 21 -7.15 -8.51 -13.55
C ALA A 21 -7.04 -7.28 -12.64
N LEU A 22 -6.09 -7.29 -11.69
CA LEU A 22 -5.80 -6.14 -10.82
C LEU A 22 -5.41 -4.89 -11.60
N THR A 23 -4.54 -5.03 -12.60
CA THR A 23 -4.12 -3.90 -13.46
C THR A 23 -5.29 -3.33 -14.27
N VAL A 24 -6.19 -4.18 -14.78
CA VAL A 24 -7.36 -3.69 -15.51
C VAL A 24 -8.35 -3.00 -14.57
N THR A 25 -8.62 -3.57 -13.39
CA THR A 25 -9.53 -2.96 -12.41
C THR A 25 -8.98 -1.66 -11.83
N SER A 26 -7.65 -1.50 -11.74
CA SER A 26 -7.06 -0.28 -11.19
C SER A 26 -7.25 0.95 -12.08
N VAL A 27 -7.60 0.77 -13.35
CA VAL A 27 -7.89 1.88 -14.28
C VAL A 27 -9.08 2.72 -13.79
N GLU A 28 -10.01 2.11 -13.05
CA GLU A 28 -11.16 2.81 -12.47
C GLU A 28 -10.88 3.36 -11.06
N ALA A 29 -9.70 3.09 -10.50
CA ALA A 29 -9.28 3.61 -9.21
C ALA A 29 -8.43 4.86 -9.37
N ASP A 30 -8.61 5.83 -8.47
CA ASP A 30 -7.77 7.03 -8.44
C ASP A 30 -6.36 6.74 -7.88
N ILE A 31 -6.29 5.82 -6.92
CA ILE A 31 -5.09 5.48 -6.15
C ILE A 31 -5.07 3.98 -5.83
N ILE A 32 -3.88 3.38 -5.84
CA ILE A 32 -3.63 2.02 -5.33
C ILE A 32 -2.84 2.12 -4.03
N LEU A 33 -3.21 1.32 -3.03
CA LEU A 33 -2.46 1.20 -1.78
C LEU A 33 -1.75 -0.15 -1.71
N PHE A 34 -0.43 -0.14 -1.67
CA PHE A 34 0.37 -1.29 -1.29
C PHE A 34 0.54 -1.30 0.22
N THR A 35 0.04 -2.34 0.88
CA THR A 35 0.17 -2.48 2.33
C THR A 35 1.30 -3.45 2.69
N GLN A 36 2.14 -3.07 3.64
CA GLN A 36 3.19 -3.91 4.22
C GLN A 36 3.05 -3.89 5.75
N SER A 37 3.04 -5.05 6.40
CA SER A 37 3.06 -5.11 7.88
C SER A 37 4.47 -4.89 8.40
N ALA A 38 4.65 -3.97 9.35
CA ALA A 38 5.93 -3.77 10.05
C ALA A 38 6.36 -5.01 10.86
N ALA A 39 5.40 -5.83 11.28
CA ALA A 39 5.65 -7.09 11.97
C ALA A 39 5.91 -8.29 11.03
N SER A 40 6.02 -8.08 9.71
CA SER A 40 6.27 -9.14 8.73
C SER A 40 7.70 -9.06 8.20
N ASP A 41 8.39 -10.20 8.17
CA ASP A 41 9.74 -10.33 7.60
C ASP A 41 9.72 -10.61 6.09
N PHE A 42 8.53 -10.69 5.49
CA PHE A 42 8.32 -10.98 4.08
C PHE A 42 7.49 -9.89 3.41
N THR A 43 7.75 -9.66 2.11
CA THR A 43 6.97 -8.82 1.21
C THR A 43 6.50 -9.63 0.01
N VAL A 44 5.24 -9.43 -0.39
CA VAL A 44 4.67 -10.00 -1.63
C VAL A 44 5.07 -9.21 -2.87
N TYR A 45 5.65 -8.00 -2.69
CA TYR A 45 5.93 -7.10 -3.80
C TYR A 45 7.32 -7.33 -4.38
N SER A 46 7.39 -7.40 -5.71
CA SER A 46 8.67 -7.41 -6.44
C SER A 46 9.24 -5.99 -6.60
N PRO A 47 10.57 -5.82 -6.73
CA PRO A 47 11.16 -4.53 -7.04
C PRO A 47 10.56 -3.90 -8.31
N GLY A 48 10.19 -2.62 -8.23
CA GLY A 48 9.56 -1.87 -9.31
C GLY A 48 8.13 -2.28 -9.69
N GLN A 49 7.48 -3.19 -8.95
CA GLN A 49 6.15 -3.68 -9.30
C GLN A 49 5.08 -2.60 -9.43
N ALA A 50 5.20 -1.48 -8.70
CA ALA A 50 4.29 -0.34 -8.83
C ALA A 50 4.21 0.19 -10.28
N SER A 51 5.29 0.08 -11.07
CA SER A 51 5.31 0.55 -12.46
C SER A 51 4.42 -0.26 -13.42
N MET A 52 3.83 -1.37 -12.95
CA MET A 52 2.86 -2.15 -13.72
C MET A 52 1.49 -1.48 -13.76
N PHE A 53 1.24 -0.55 -12.85
CA PHE A 53 -0.04 0.16 -12.75
C PHE A 53 0.09 1.53 -13.39
N PRO A 54 -0.87 1.93 -14.26
CA PRO A 54 -0.92 3.30 -14.77
C PRO A 54 -1.43 4.29 -13.71
N THR A 55 -1.96 3.78 -12.60
CA THR A 55 -2.53 4.52 -11.47
C THR A 55 -1.47 4.77 -10.39
N PRO A 56 -1.43 5.96 -9.76
CA PRO A 56 -0.53 6.24 -8.65
C PRO A 56 -0.59 5.18 -7.55
N VAL A 57 0.57 4.74 -7.09
CA VAL A 57 0.70 3.71 -6.06
C VAL A 57 1.34 4.32 -4.81
N LEU A 58 0.63 4.27 -3.68
CA LEU A 58 1.14 4.66 -2.37
C LEU A 58 1.45 3.41 -1.55
N GLY A 59 2.46 3.51 -0.69
CA GLY A 59 2.79 2.50 0.29
C GLY A 59 2.20 2.83 1.66
N VAL A 60 1.76 1.81 2.38
CA VAL A 60 1.28 1.94 3.76
C VAL A 60 1.94 0.85 4.62
N VAL A 61 2.82 1.27 5.52
CA VAL A 61 3.36 0.39 6.57
C VAL A 61 2.34 0.34 7.71
N THR A 62 1.82 -0.85 8.00
CA THR A 62 0.82 -1.08 9.04
C THR A 62 1.44 -1.71 10.29
N LYS A 63 0.70 -1.67 11.41
CA LYS A 63 1.08 -2.32 12.68
C LYS A 63 2.37 -1.75 13.29
N ILE A 64 2.61 -0.45 13.14
CA ILE A 64 3.80 0.22 13.70
C ILE A 64 3.79 0.25 15.23
N ASP A 65 2.63 0.06 15.86
CA ASP A 65 2.43 0.03 17.31
C ASP A 65 3.09 -1.18 18.00
N VAL A 66 3.38 -2.25 17.25
CA VAL A 66 3.94 -3.49 17.78
C VAL A 66 5.32 -3.84 17.19
N ALA A 67 5.90 -2.96 16.38
CA ALA A 67 7.17 -3.18 15.70
C ALA A 67 8.26 -2.21 16.16
N GLY A 68 9.51 -2.65 16.15
CA GLY A 68 10.66 -1.77 16.43
C GLY A 68 10.99 -0.83 15.27
N GLU A 69 11.73 0.25 15.54
CA GLU A 69 12.12 1.25 14.53
C GLU A 69 12.81 0.64 13.30
N GLU A 70 13.70 -0.32 13.51
CA GLU A 70 14.40 -1.04 12.44
C GLU A 70 13.44 -1.82 11.53
N GLN A 71 12.42 -2.46 12.11
CA GLN A 71 11.41 -3.23 11.36
C GLN A 71 10.51 -2.30 10.55
N ILE A 72 10.10 -1.17 11.14
CA ILE A 72 9.31 -0.14 10.46
C ILE A 72 10.11 0.42 9.28
N ARG A 73 11.40 0.75 9.49
CA ARG A 73 12.27 1.25 8.43
C ARG A 73 12.42 0.23 7.30
N TRP A 74 12.67 -1.03 7.65
CA TRP A 74 12.79 -2.12 6.67
C TRP A 74 11.52 -2.29 5.83
N ALA A 75 10.34 -2.30 6.47
CA ALA A 75 9.06 -2.38 5.77
C ALA A 75 8.85 -1.20 4.80
N ALA A 76 9.24 0.01 5.19
CA ALA A 76 9.19 1.19 4.33
C ALA A 76 10.16 1.06 3.13
N GLU A 77 11.39 0.59 3.36
CA GLU A 77 12.38 0.35 2.31
C GLU A 77 11.91 -0.69 1.28
N LEU A 78 11.23 -1.74 1.72
CA LEU A 78 10.63 -2.75 0.81
C LEU A 78 9.56 -2.15 -0.09
N LEU A 79 8.69 -1.27 0.44
CA LEU A 79 7.69 -0.57 -0.36
C LEU A 79 8.33 0.43 -1.32
N GLN A 80 9.36 1.16 -0.89
CA GLN A 80 10.14 2.05 -1.75
C GLN A 80 10.80 1.27 -2.89
N LEU A 81 11.37 0.09 -2.61
CA LEU A 81 11.94 -0.79 -3.62
C LEU A 81 10.89 -1.30 -4.61
N ALA A 82 9.66 -1.53 -4.16
CA ALA A 82 8.52 -1.85 -5.03
C ALA A 82 8.10 -0.69 -5.94
N GLY A 83 8.58 0.53 -5.69
CA GLY A 83 8.42 1.70 -6.55
C GLY A 83 7.20 2.57 -6.20
N VAL A 84 6.70 2.52 -4.96
CA VAL A 84 5.61 3.40 -4.52
C VAL A 84 6.05 4.87 -4.45
N GLU A 85 5.13 5.81 -4.69
CA GLU A 85 5.44 7.24 -4.74
C GLU A 85 5.69 7.86 -3.36
N LYS A 86 4.93 7.40 -2.35
CA LYS A 86 5.02 7.87 -0.97
C LYS A 86 4.65 6.74 -0.02
N VAL A 87 5.27 6.71 1.16
CA VAL A 87 4.97 5.73 2.22
C VAL A 87 4.36 6.45 3.42
N PHE A 88 3.26 5.89 3.93
CA PHE A 88 2.62 6.29 5.18
C PHE A 88 2.87 5.24 6.25
N LEU A 89 3.05 5.67 7.49
CA LEU A 89 3.22 4.79 8.65
C LEU A 89 1.95 4.86 9.48
N VAL A 90 1.28 3.72 9.68
CA VAL A 90 -0.01 3.69 10.36
C VAL A 90 -0.12 2.60 11.41
N SER A 91 -0.89 2.90 12.45
CA SER A 91 -1.41 1.92 13.40
C SER A 91 -2.93 2.10 13.49
N ASN A 92 -3.65 1.01 13.26
CA ASN A 92 -5.10 0.99 13.43
C ASN A 92 -5.49 0.81 14.92
N THR A 93 -4.55 0.42 15.77
CA THR A 93 -4.79 0.19 17.20
C THR A 93 -4.95 1.51 17.95
N ASP A 94 -4.04 2.46 17.69
CA ASP A 94 -4.00 3.77 18.35
C ASP A 94 -4.36 4.93 17.41
N GLY A 95 -4.56 4.66 16.11
CA GLY A 95 -4.94 5.65 15.09
C GLY A 95 -3.77 6.48 14.56
N THR A 96 -2.53 6.19 14.96
CA THR A 96 -1.35 6.93 14.48
C THR A 96 -1.28 6.90 12.95
N GLY A 97 -1.05 8.07 12.34
CA GLY A 97 -0.88 8.24 10.89
C GLY A 97 -2.12 8.06 10.03
N ILE A 98 -3.26 7.59 10.59
CA ILE A 98 -4.50 7.37 9.85
C ILE A 98 -5.06 8.69 9.30
N GLN A 99 -5.09 9.75 10.12
CA GLN A 99 -5.62 11.04 9.67
C GLN A 99 -4.76 11.64 8.54
N GLU A 100 -3.43 11.57 8.64
CA GLU A 100 -2.53 12.04 7.59
C GLU A 100 -2.76 11.29 6.27
N LEU A 101 -2.95 9.98 6.33
CA LEU A 101 -3.28 9.17 5.16
C LEU A 101 -4.62 9.60 4.56
N LEU A 102 -5.67 9.76 5.38
CA LEU A 102 -7.00 10.17 4.90
C LEU A 102 -6.99 11.58 4.29
N ASP A 103 -6.30 12.53 4.90
CA ASP A 103 -6.18 13.89 4.38
C ASP A 103 -5.50 13.88 3.01
N TYR A 104 -4.42 13.11 2.86
CA TYR A 104 -3.73 12.97 1.57
C TYR A 104 -4.62 12.35 0.49
N LEU A 105 -5.38 11.30 0.83
CA LEU A 105 -6.30 10.67 -0.12
C LEU A 105 -7.40 11.64 -0.55
N ASN A 106 -7.98 12.41 0.38
CA ASN A 106 -9.03 13.39 0.07
C ASN A 106 -8.53 14.56 -0.79
N GLU A 107 -7.26 14.96 -0.69
CA GLU A 107 -6.68 15.99 -1.56
C GLU A 107 -6.44 15.49 -3.00
N LYS A 108 -6.32 14.17 -3.19
CA LYS A 108 -5.95 13.55 -4.47
C LYS A 108 -7.11 12.92 -5.22
N THR A 109 -8.23 12.65 -4.57
CA THR A 109 -9.45 12.13 -5.18
C THR A 109 -10.40 13.30 -5.51
N PHE A 110 -10.79 13.47 -6.78
CA PHE A 110 -11.65 14.56 -7.26
C PHE A 110 -13.09 14.12 -7.47
#